data_AF-A0A4Y2VDF6-F1
#
_entry.id   AF-A0A4Y2VDF6-F1
#
_cell.length_a   1.000
_cell.length_b   1.000
_cell.length_c   1.000
_cell.angle_alpha   90.00
_cell.angle_beta   90.00
_cell.angle_gamma   90.00
#
_symmetry.space_group_name_H-M   'P 1'
#
loop_
_entity.id
_entity.type
_entity.pdbx_description
1 polymer ?
#
loop_
_entity_poly.entity_id
_entity_poly.type
_entity_poly.pdbx_seq_one_letter_code
_entity_poly.pdbx_strand_id
1 'polypeptide(L)'
;NIEREEEHQEITCNGSDTDDEDTNDTQEEQGVTVTTTTDPRNLHLSRAEVIPRYNDLLQKVRKVVKLFKRSPTKYDMYLQKYVKEDTGKELSLDLDSLMAMIERFHKLKVCIYKALIDIGSDTKFSDLDWLKIKDLIDSL
;
A
#
# COMPACT_ATOMS: atom_id res chain seq x y z
N ASN A 1 18.91 -10.19 60.10
CA ASN A 1 19.00 -11.11 58.96
C ASN A 1 19.96 -10.58 57.95
N ILE A 2 21.15 -11.17 58.00
CA ILE A 2 22.15 -11.24 56.95
C ILE A 2 21.57 -12.15 55.87
N GLU A 3 21.71 -11.79 54.60
CA GLU A 3 22.22 -12.70 53.58
C GLU A 3 22.57 -11.90 52.32
N ARG A 4 23.87 -11.98 52.02
CA ARG A 4 24.62 -11.46 50.89
C ARG A 4 24.95 -12.72 50.09
N GLU A 5 24.63 -12.75 48.81
CA GLU A 5 25.28 -13.68 47.88
C GLU A 5 25.67 -12.88 46.63
N GLU A 6 26.95 -12.52 46.61
CA GLU A 6 27.72 -12.29 45.39
C GLU A 6 28.24 -13.66 44.95
N GLU A 7 28.04 -14.04 43.70
CA GLU A 7 28.77 -15.16 43.09
C GLU A 7 29.64 -14.68 41.92
N HIS A 8 30.79 -15.32 41.82
CA HIS A 8 32.04 -14.86 41.25
C HIS A 8 32.19 -15.09 39.73
N GLN A 9 33.25 -14.47 39.18
CA GLN A 9 33.96 -14.71 37.90
C GLN A 9 34.20 -16.21 37.63
N GLU A 10 34.52 -16.74 36.44
CA GLU A 10 35.35 -16.37 35.29
C GLU A 10 35.01 -17.42 34.19
N ILE A 11 35.33 -17.30 32.90
CA ILE A 11 36.53 -17.91 32.29
C ILE A 11 36.54 -17.47 30.81
N THR A 12 37.70 -16.97 30.39
CA THR A 12 38.11 -16.71 29.02
C THR A 12 38.32 -17.99 28.22
N CYS A 13 37.89 -18.04 26.95
CA CYS A 13 38.46 -18.97 25.97
C CYS A 13 38.72 -18.23 24.66
N ASN A 14 39.98 -17.80 24.49
CA ASN A 14 40.55 -17.50 23.18
C ASN A 14 40.89 -18.84 22.50
N GLY A 15 40.42 -19.04 21.27
CA GLY A 15 40.94 -20.04 20.34
C GLY A 15 40.75 -19.47 18.93
N SER A 16 41.77 -18.88 18.32
CA SER A 16 43.00 -19.44 17.72
C SER A 16 42.83 -19.45 16.20
N ASP A 17 43.67 -18.65 15.55
CA ASP A 17 43.80 -18.45 14.13
C ASP A 17 44.08 -19.75 13.35
N THR A 18 43.48 -19.86 12.17
CA THR A 18 44.01 -20.62 11.05
C THR A 18 43.88 -19.78 9.79
N ASP A 19 45.02 -19.22 9.37
CA ASP A 19 45.31 -18.92 7.98
C ASP A 19 45.35 -20.24 7.21
N ASP A 20 44.66 -20.31 6.07
CA ASP A 20 45.18 -21.09 4.94
C ASP A 20 44.76 -20.41 3.64
N GLU A 21 45.76 -20.13 2.82
CA GLU A 21 45.62 -19.57 1.48
C GLU A 21 44.95 -20.57 0.54
N ASP A 22 44.09 -20.09 -0.36
CA ASP A 22 44.13 -20.64 -1.72
C ASP A 22 43.86 -19.56 -2.77
N THR A 23 44.93 -19.27 -3.48
CA THR A 23 45.04 -18.77 -4.86
C THR A 23 43.91 -19.24 -5.77
N ASN A 24 43.36 -18.35 -6.61
CA ASN A 24 43.45 -18.47 -8.08
C ASN A 24 42.66 -17.38 -8.82
N ASP A 25 43.40 -16.76 -9.75
CA ASP A 25 43.05 -16.27 -11.08
C ASP A 25 41.89 -15.30 -11.34
N THR A 26 42.30 -14.07 -11.69
CA THR A 26 41.99 -13.34 -12.93
C THR A 26 40.72 -13.74 -13.69
N GLN A 27 39.67 -12.91 -13.58
CA GLN A 27 38.72 -12.76 -14.67
C GLN A 27 38.51 -11.26 -14.95
N GLU A 28 39.12 -10.80 -16.05
CA GLU A 28 38.76 -9.54 -16.68
C GLU A 28 37.37 -9.67 -17.29
N GLU A 29 36.35 -9.11 -16.63
CA GLU A 29 35.07 -8.80 -17.27
C GLU A 29 35.10 -7.34 -17.74
N GLN A 30 35.73 -7.10 -18.89
CA GLN A 30 35.33 -5.97 -19.74
C GLN A 30 34.08 -6.41 -20.50
N GLY A 31 32.90 -5.93 -20.08
CA GLY A 31 31.63 -6.32 -20.70
C GLY A 31 30.50 -5.32 -20.45
N VAL A 32 30.46 -4.26 -21.27
CA VAL A 32 29.27 -3.48 -21.65
C VAL A 32 28.30 -3.11 -20.52
N THR A 33 28.45 -1.90 -19.97
CA THR A 33 27.39 -1.25 -19.20
C THR A 33 26.18 -0.99 -20.10
N VAL A 34 25.19 -1.88 -20.04
CA VAL A 34 23.84 -1.64 -20.57
C VAL A 34 23.22 -0.55 -19.71
N THR A 35 23.22 0.69 -20.20
CA THR A 35 22.40 1.77 -19.64
C THR A 35 20.95 1.47 -20.00
N THR A 36 20.29 0.59 -19.25
CA THR A 36 18.84 0.49 -19.29
C THR A 36 18.29 1.80 -18.76
N THR A 37 17.79 2.64 -19.67
CA THR A 37 16.93 3.79 -19.34
C THR A 37 15.60 3.24 -18.86
N THR A 38 15.61 2.65 -17.66
CA THR A 38 14.40 2.17 -17.01
C THR A 38 13.64 3.40 -16.56
N ASP A 39 12.53 3.68 -17.24
CA ASP A 39 11.58 4.73 -16.84
C ASP A 39 11.27 4.55 -15.34
N PRO A 40 11.57 5.53 -14.49
CA PRO A 40 11.37 5.41 -13.03
C PRO A 40 9.91 5.17 -12.64
N ARG A 41 8.97 5.29 -13.58
CA ARG A 41 7.54 4.96 -13.39
C ARG A 41 7.19 3.49 -13.58
N ASN A 42 8.12 2.65 -14.06
CA ASN A 42 7.91 1.21 -14.29
C ASN A 42 8.70 0.31 -13.34
N LEU A 43 9.25 0.86 -12.24
CA LEU A 43 9.79 0.02 -11.18
C LEU A 43 8.62 -0.77 -10.58
N HIS A 44 8.66 -2.09 -10.71
CA HIS A 44 7.75 -3.00 -10.02
C HIS A 44 7.93 -2.80 -8.52
N LEU A 45 7.15 -1.88 -7.93
CA LEU A 45 7.25 -1.53 -6.52
C LEU A 45 6.96 -2.77 -5.69
N SER A 46 7.85 -3.07 -4.75
CA SER A 46 7.56 -4.10 -3.76
C SER A 46 6.32 -3.70 -2.95
N ARG A 47 5.50 -4.68 -2.53
CA ARG A 47 4.32 -4.46 -1.68
C ARG A 47 4.61 -3.59 -0.44
N ALA A 48 5.85 -3.62 0.06
CA ALA A 48 6.31 -2.81 1.20
C ALA A 48 6.49 -1.31 0.86
N GLU A 49 6.79 -0.96 -0.39
CA GLU A 49 6.99 0.43 -0.84
C GLU A 49 5.72 1.08 -1.41
N VAL A 50 4.77 0.27 -1.92
CA VAL A 50 3.47 0.77 -2.41
C VAL A 50 2.68 1.41 -1.27
N ILE A 51 2.64 0.75 -0.11
CA ILE A 51 1.76 1.17 0.99
C ILE A 51 2.10 2.57 1.53
N PRO A 52 3.37 2.93 1.81
CA PRO A 52 3.72 4.28 2.26
C PRO A 52 3.43 5.36 1.21
N ARG A 53 3.74 5.11 -0.07
CA ARG A 53 3.59 6.09 -1.15
C ARG A 53 2.15 6.50 -1.42
N TYR A 54 1.21 5.57 -1.26
CA TYR A 54 -0.22 5.83 -1.48
C TYR A 54 -1.00 6.00 -0.17
N ASN A 55 -0.36 5.99 1.00
CA ASN A 55 -1.05 5.92 2.29
C ASN A 55 -2.09 7.03 2.46
N ASP A 56 -1.76 8.28 2.15
CA ASP A 56 -2.69 9.42 2.28
C ASP A 56 -3.93 9.25 1.40
N LEU A 57 -3.72 8.81 0.16
CA LEU A 57 -4.79 8.52 -0.79
C LEU A 57 -5.67 7.35 -0.31
N LEU A 58 -5.04 6.30 0.22
CA LEU A 58 -5.73 5.14 0.78
C LEU A 58 -6.54 5.50 2.03
N GLN A 59 -6.03 6.35 2.90
CA GLN A 59 -6.78 6.85 4.06
C GLN A 59 -7.98 7.68 3.63
N LYS A 60 -7.83 8.49 2.58
CA LYS A 60 -8.92 9.28 2.00
C LYS A 60 -10.02 8.40 1.39
N VAL A 61 -9.64 7.37 0.61
CA VAL A 61 -10.57 6.35 0.10
C VAL A 61 -11.29 5.67 1.25
N ARG A 62 -10.55 5.18 2.26
CA ARG A 62 -11.12 4.53 3.45
C ARG A 62 -12.07 5.44 4.20
N LYS A 63 -11.80 6.74 4.30
CA LYS A 63 -12.69 7.71 4.95
C LYS A 63 -14.05 7.76 4.25
N VAL A 64 -14.07 7.81 2.92
CA VAL A 64 -15.32 7.82 2.14
C VAL A 64 -16.05 6.49 2.23
N VAL A 65 -15.34 5.36 2.11
CA VAL A 65 -15.95 4.04 2.28
C VAL A 65 -16.60 3.93 3.66
N LYS A 66 -15.89 4.34 4.73
CA LYS A 66 -16.43 4.36 6.10
C LYS A 66 -17.61 5.31 6.26
N LEU A 67 -17.63 6.47 5.58
CA LEU A 67 -18.76 7.41 5.62
C LEU A 67 -20.06 6.73 5.20
N PHE A 68 -20.02 5.97 4.11
CA PHE A 68 -21.20 5.26 3.62
C PHE A 68 -21.51 4.02 4.46
N LYS A 69 -20.51 3.19 4.81
CA LYS A 69 -20.76 1.98 5.63
C LYS A 69 -21.33 2.28 7.01
N ARG A 70 -20.96 3.41 7.63
CA ARG A 70 -21.47 3.81 8.96
C ARG A 70 -22.90 4.34 8.94
N SER A 71 -23.44 4.64 7.77
CA SER A 71 -24.74 5.29 7.65
C SER A 71 -25.57 4.60 6.57
N PRO A 72 -26.31 3.51 6.91
CA PRO A 72 -27.13 2.77 5.97
C PRO A 72 -28.06 3.67 5.15
N THR A 73 -28.66 4.68 5.76
CA THR A 73 -29.50 5.67 5.07
C THR A 73 -28.74 6.44 4.00
N LYS A 74 -27.49 6.85 4.26
CA LYS A 74 -26.68 7.60 3.28
C LYS A 74 -26.21 6.68 2.16
N TYR A 75 -25.88 5.44 2.51
CA TYR A 75 -25.49 4.42 1.55
C TYR A 75 -26.63 4.12 0.57
N ASP A 76 -27.84 3.88 1.06
CA ASP A 76 -28.99 3.56 0.20
C ASP A 76 -29.50 4.79 -0.57
N MET A 77 -29.68 5.92 0.11
CA MET A 77 -30.31 7.11 -0.46
C MET A 77 -29.42 7.86 -1.48
N TYR A 78 -28.11 7.94 -1.23
CA TYR A 78 -27.21 8.70 -2.10
C TYR A 78 -26.38 7.79 -2.99
N LEU A 79 -25.66 6.82 -2.42
CA LEU A 79 -24.76 6.01 -3.23
C LEU A 79 -25.52 4.98 -4.08
N GLN A 80 -26.37 4.14 -3.48
CA GLN A 80 -27.08 3.09 -4.21
C GLN A 80 -28.03 3.65 -5.26
N LYS A 81 -28.64 4.80 -5.00
CA LYS A 81 -29.42 5.53 -6.01
C LYS A 81 -28.62 5.70 -7.31
N TYR A 82 -27.43 6.29 -7.25
CA TYR A 82 -26.61 6.52 -8.44
C TYR A 82 -26.04 5.24 -9.05
N VAL A 83 -25.68 4.27 -8.20
CA VAL A 83 -25.19 2.96 -8.66
C VAL A 83 -26.27 2.20 -9.44
N LYS A 84 -27.52 2.25 -8.98
CA LYS A 84 -28.68 1.66 -9.68
C LYS A 84 -28.96 2.37 -11.00
N GLU A 85 -28.89 3.70 -11.02
CA GLU A 85 -29.07 4.50 -12.25
C GLU A 85 -28.00 4.18 -13.31
N ASP A 86 -26.73 4.00 -12.91
CA ASP A 86 -25.61 3.79 -13.83
C ASP A 86 -25.49 2.32 -14.28
N THR A 87 -25.70 1.37 -13.37
CA THR A 87 -25.42 -0.06 -13.61
C THR A 87 -26.65 -0.96 -13.61
N GLY A 88 -27.83 -0.46 -13.22
CA GLY A 88 -29.07 -1.25 -13.11
C GLY A 88 -29.10 -2.27 -11.96
N LYS A 89 -28.05 -2.32 -11.13
CA LYS A 89 -27.92 -3.26 -10.00
C LYS A 89 -27.21 -2.60 -8.83
N GLU A 90 -27.36 -3.19 -7.64
CA GLU A 90 -26.63 -2.76 -6.45
C GLU A 90 -25.18 -3.25 -6.47
N LEU A 91 -24.27 -2.38 -6.05
CA LEU A 91 -22.84 -2.69 -5.84
C LEU A 91 -22.41 -2.20 -4.48
N SER A 92 -21.75 -3.07 -3.72
CA SER A 92 -21.28 -2.75 -2.38
C SER A 92 -19.88 -2.16 -2.32
N LEU A 93 -19.73 -1.15 -1.46
CA LEU A 93 -18.44 -0.64 -1.00
C LEU A 93 -18.04 -1.37 0.28
N ASP A 94 -17.19 -2.38 0.14
CA ASP A 94 -16.70 -3.21 1.25
C ASP A 94 -15.21 -2.96 1.54
N LEU A 95 -14.79 -3.26 2.79
CA LEU A 95 -13.40 -3.09 3.25
C LEU A 95 -12.62 -4.42 3.25
N ASP A 96 -13.13 -5.45 2.60
CA ASP A 96 -12.71 -6.84 2.82
C ASP A 96 -11.26 -7.10 2.40
N SER A 97 -10.84 -6.52 1.27
CA SER A 97 -9.43 -6.48 0.85
C SER A 97 -9.09 -5.12 0.29
N LEU A 98 -7.82 -4.71 0.43
CA LEU A 98 -7.34 -3.42 -0.08
C LEU A 98 -7.60 -3.28 -1.58
N MET A 99 -7.26 -4.32 -2.34
CA MET A 99 -7.43 -4.36 -3.79
C MET A 99 -8.90 -4.23 -4.20
N ALA A 100 -9.77 -5.10 -3.67
CA ALA A 100 -11.18 -5.09 -4.01
C ALA A 100 -11.87 -3.78 -3.60
N MET A 101 -11.47 -3.19 -2.48
CA MET A 101 -11.98 -1.89 -2.03
C MET A 101 -11.60 -0.80 -3.04
N ILE A 102 -10.35 -0.74 -3.48
CA ILE A 102 -9.85 0.31 -4.39
C ILE A 102 -10.46 0.14 -5.79
N GLU A 103 -10.51 -1.07 -6.33
CA GLU A 103 -11.13 -1.37 -7.63
C GLU A 103 -12.60 -0.94 -7.68
N ARG A 104 -13.38 -1.35 -6.67
CA ARG A 104 -14.80 -0.96 -6.56
C ARG A 104 -14.95 0.53 -6.39
N PHE A 105 -14.10 1.16 -5.59
CA PHE A 105 -14.10 2.60 -5.41
C PHE A 105 -13.83 3.34 -6.73
N HIS A 106 -12.85 2.91 -7.50
CA HIS A 106 -12.54 3.49 -8.81
C HIS A 106 -13.69 3.28 -9.81
N LYS A 107 -14.26 2.07 -9.86
CA LYS A 107 -15.42 1.76 -10.72
C LYS A 107 -16.62 2.66 -10.42
N LEU A 108 -16.83 2.99 -9.16
CA LEU A 108 -17.95 3.84 -8.72
C LEU A 108 -17.61 5.34 -8.71
N LYS A 109 -16.51 5.79 -9.35
CA LYS A 109 -16.04 7.19 -9.35
C LYS A 109 -17.17 8.22 -9.54
N VAL A 110 -17.98 8.07 -10.59
CA VAL A 110 -19.06 9.02 -10.92
C VAL A 110 -20.16 9.01 -9.84
N CYS A 111 -20.55 7.81 -9.40
CA CYS A 111 -21.56 7.64 -8.35
C CYS A 111 -21.11 8.25 -7.02
N ILE A 112 -19.83 8.04 -6.65
CA ILE A 112 -19.23 8.58 -5.44
C ILE A 112 -19.20 10.11 -5.50
N TYR A 113 -18.83 10.69 -6.64
CA TYR A 113 -18.84 12.15 -6.80
C TYR A 113 -20.23 12.75 -6.58
N LYS A 114 -21.24 12.21 -7.26
CA LYS A 114 -22.63 12.68 -7.09
C LYS A 114 -23.10 12.52 -5.65
N ALA A 115 -22.84 11.37 -5.03
CA ALA A 115 -23.23 11.11 -3.64
C ALA A 115 -22.53 12.04 -2.64
N LEU A 116 -21.24 12.36 -2.84
CA LEU A 116 -20.50 13.29 -1.99
C LEU A 116 -21.04 14.72 -2.09
N ILE A 117 -21.44 15.15 -3.29
CA ILE A 117 -22.08 16.45 -3.54
C ILE A 117 -23.42 16.53 -2.79
N ASP A 118 -24.29 15.54 -2.95
CA ASP A 118 -25.61 15.54 -2.33
C ASP A 118 -25.58 15.50 -0.81
N ILE A 119 -24.57 14.82 -0.23
CA ILE A 119 -24.36 14.77 1.22
C ILE A 119 -23.74 16.08 1.74
N GLY A 120 -23.20 16.93 0.86
CA GLY A 120 -22.45 18.11 1.25
C GLY A 120 -21.12 17.77 1.92
N SER A 121 -20.44 16.72 1.47
CA SER A 121 -19.14 16.31 2.03
C SER A 121 -18.02 17.23 1.54
N ASP A 122 -17.17 17.69 2.46
CA ASP A 122 -15.95 18.44 2.12
C ASP A 122 -14.88 17.58 1.43
N THR A 123 -15.07 16.26 1.39
CA THR A 123 -14.08 15.36 0.79
C THR A 123 -14.15 15.46 -0.74
N LYS A 124 -13.05 15.90 -1.35
CA LYS A 124 -12.92 16.04 -2.81
C LYS A 124 -11.76 15.23 -3.33
N PHE A 125 -11.91 14.57 -4.47
CA PHE A 125 -10.82 13.94 -5.19
C PHE A 125 -10.43 14.83 -6.37
N SER A 126 -9.12 15.02 -6.57
CA SER A 126 -8.58 15.68 -7.76
C SER A 126 -8.42 14.67 -8.90
N ASP A 127 -8.21 15.15 -10.14
CA ASP A 127 -7.88 14.26 -11.26
C ASP A 127 -6.59 13.48 -11.01
N LEU A 128 -5.61 14.10 -10.34
CA LEU A 128 -4.38 13.43 -9.91
C LEU A 128 -4.66 12.31 -8.89
N ASP A 129 -5.61 12.51 -7.97
CA ASP A 129 -5.99 11.45 -7.02
C ASP A 129 -6.55 10.23 -7.76
N TRP A 130 -7.40 10.45 -8.78
CA TRP A 130 -7.94 9.36 -9.59
C TRP A 130 -6.90 8.67 -10.45
N LEU A 131 -5.96 9.45 -11.02
CA LEU A 131 -4.84 8.88 -11.76
C LEU A 131 -4.02 7.97 -10.85
N LYS A 132 -3.65 8.43 -9.65
CA LYS A 132 -2.92 7.62 -8.66
C LYS A 132 -3.69 6.38 -8.21
N ILE A 133 -5.03 6.47 -8.07
CA ILE A 133 -5.87 5.30 -7.77
C ILE A 133 -5.79 4.29 -8.92
N LYS A 134 -5.87 4.76 -10.16
CA LYS A 134 -5.78 3.91 -11.35
C LYS A 134 -4.40 3.28 -11.49
N ASP A 135 -3.34 4.06 -11.34
CA ASP A 135 -1.95 3.57 -11.36
C ASP A 135 -1.73 2.51 -10.28
N LEU A 136 -2.31 2.71 -9.09
CA LEU A 136 -2.25 1.74 -8.00
C LEU A 136 -2.99 0.43 -8.32
N ILE A 137 -4.16 0.49 -8.96
CA ILE A 137 -4.88 -0.71 -9.41
C ILE A 137 -4.07 -1.45 -10.47
N ASP A 138 -3.49 -0.71 -11.43
CA ASP A 138 -2.74 -1.30 -12.54
C ASP A 138 -1.38 -1.89 -12.08
N SER A 139 -0.88 -1.49 -10.91
CA SER A 139 0.40 -1.95 -10.32
C SER A 139 0.31 -3.10 -9.32
N LEU A 140 -0.90 -3.46 -8.88
CA LEU A 140 -1.16 -4.48 -7.85
C LEU A 140 -1.62 -5.81 -8.48
#